data_AF-A0A504YSG5-F1
#
_entry.id   AF-A0A504YSG5-F1
#
_cell.length_a   1.000
_cell.length_b   1.000
_cell.length_c   1.000
_cell.angle_alpha   90.00
_cell.angle_beta   90.00
_cell.angle_gamma   90.00
#
_symmetry.space_group_name_H-M   'P 1'
#
loop_
_entity.id
_entity.type
_entity.pdbx_description
1 polymer ?
#
loop_
_entity_poly.entity_id
_entity_poly.type
_entity_poly.pdbx_seq_one_letter_code
_entity_poly.pdbx_strand_id
1 'polypeptide(L)'
;MKGYQKKPYVFIYQPSWWTGLSFQQRTLLCIFYLMSFFGTMIYCFALGKDQFQNVRLKLRGVQNNQYGITYTQKVNYNVVVYATVGLWTSLSNHTEFGKDAHTPPQWWPFLQEHAEVGKNLWNTCLSISVNGQFFYYTAITLQTCGLMLLFYSFPVVIAHREAMILMAICGGILSTCGLLVQCCSAKAYSLCVTSLQATRYRDQLVRTFWNNRYFSIETHMLGPSTWSCMVIALSCFLPMTIIGIYLILLKPENL
;
A
#
# COMPACT_ATOMS: atom_id res chain seq x y z
N MET A 1 41.51 -13.22 35.25
CA MET A 1 41.10 -12.35 34.13
C MET A 1 40.78 -13.24 32.94
N LYS A 2 39.50 -13.37 32.57
CA LYS A 2 39.09 -14.18 31.42
C LYS A 2 39.55 -13.45 30.16
N GLY A 3 40.50 -14.05 29.44
CA GLY A 3 40.95 -13.53 28.15
C GLY A 3 39.78 -13.46 27.19
N TYR A 4 39.42 -12.26 26.76
CA TYR A 4 38.56 -12.07 25.60
C TYR A 4 39.32 -12.64 24.39
N GLN A 5 39.06 -13.89 24.03
CA GLN A 5 39.44 -14.40 22.72
C GLN A 5 38.70 -13.54 21.69
N LYS A 6 39.44 -12.65 21.02
CA LYS A 6 38.97 -12.03 19.79
C LYS A 6 38.70 -13.15 18.79
N LYS A 7 37.43 -13.42 18.50
CA LYS A 7 37.06 -14.26 17.35
C LYS A 7 37.74 -13.65 16.13
N PRO A 8 38.53 -14.41 15.35
CA PRO A 8 39.14 -13.89 14.14
C PRO A 8 38.03 -13.47 13.18
N TYR A 9 38.13 -12.26 12.64
CA TYR A 9 37.28 -11.83 11.52
C TYR A 9 37.70 -12.63 10.29
N VAL A 10 36.98 -13.72 10.02
CA VAL A 10 37.20 -14.55 8.84
C VAL A 10 36.48 -13.90 7.67
N PHE A 11 37.24 -13.31 6.75
CA PHE A 11 36.71 -12.84 5.47
C PHE A 11 36.28 -14.03 4.60
N ILE A 12 35.05 -13.95 4.08
CA ILE A 12 34.26 -15.07 3.57
C ILE A 12 34.53 -15.28 2.08
N TYR A 13 35.63 -15.97 1.78
CA TYR A 13 35.71 -16.81 0.58
C TYR A 13 36.38 -18.14 0.92
N GLN A 14 36.06 -18.71 2.09
CA GLN A 14 36.35 -20.11 2.32
C GLN A 14 35.12 -20.96 1.95
N PRO A 15 35.23 -21.90 1.00
CA PRO A 15 34.26 -22.99 0.79
C PRO A 15 33.94 -23.76 2.08
N SER A 16 34.81 -23.65 3.10
CA SER A 16 34.61 -24.18 4.46
C SER A 16 33.30 -23.70 5.11
N TRP A 17 32.79 -22.53 4.70
CA TRP A 17 31.54 -21.93 5.19
C TRP A 17 30.33 -22.81 4.89
N TRP A 18 30.20 -23.24 3.63
CA TRP A 18 29.06 -24.06 3.22
C TRP A 18 29.18 -25.47 3.79
N THR A 19 30.42 -25.98 3.87
CA THR A 19 30.69 -27.33 4.36
C THR A 19 30.44 -27.49 5.87
N GLY A 20 30.55 -26.41 6.66
CA GLY A 20 30.29 -26.43 8.10
C GLY A 20 28.81 -26.50 8.51
N LEU A 21 27.89 -26.29 7.57
CA LEU A 21 26.45 -26.34 7.82
C LEU A 21 25.91 -27.76 7.69
N SER A 22 24.98 -28.15 8.56
CA SER A 22 24.20 -29.38 8.39
C SER A 22 23.34 -29.30 7.11
N PHE A 23 23.00 -30.46 6.54
CA PHE A 23 22.15 -30.52 5.34
C PHE A 23 20.83 -29.74 5.51
N GLN A 24 20.19 -29.87 6.67
CA GLN A 24 18.96 -29.13 6.98
C GLN A 24 19.17 -27.62 7.02
N GLN A 25 20.26 -27.11 7.61
CA GLN A 25 20.55 -25.67 7.63
C GLN A 25 20.83 -25.13 6.23
N ARG A 26 21.55 -25.89 5.39
CA ARG A 26 21.78 -25.53 3.98
C ARG A 26 20.47 -25.41 3.22
N THR A 27 19.57 -26.38 3.36
CA THR A 27 18.27 -26.36 2.70
C THR A 27 17.43 -25.15 3.15
N LEU A 28 17.37 -24.88 4.46
CA LEU A 28 16.64 -23.73 5.00
C LEU A 28 17.24 -22.39 4.54
N LEU A 29 18.58 -22.26 4.52
CA LEU A 29 19.26 -21.07 4.01
C LEU A 29 19.04 -20.87 2.51
N CYS A 30 19.05 -21.95 1.71
CA CYS A 30 18.69 -21.88 0.29
C CYS A 30 17.26 -21.37 0.11
N ILE A 31 16.29 -21.94 0.83
CA ILE A 31 14.88 -21.52 0.75
C ILE A 31 14.74 -20.05 1.19
N PHE A 32 15.40 -19.67 2.29
CA PHE A 32 15.43 -18.29 2.77
C PHE A 32 15.95 -17.33 1.71
N TYR A 33 17.09 -17.66 1.09
CA TYR A 33 17.71 -16.81 0.06
C TYR A 33 16.83 -16.71 -1.19
N LEU A 34 16.25 -17.81 -1.66
CA LEU A 34 15.34 -17.82 -2.80
C LEU A 34 14.09 -16.97 -2.52
N MET A 35 13.47 -17.13 -1.34
CA MET A 35 12.31 -16.33 -0.95
C MET A 35 12.66 -14.85 -0.82
N SER A 36 13.82 -14.52 -0.24
CA SER A 36 14.30 -13.15 -0.13
C SER A 36 14.55 -12.53 -1.51
N PHE A 37 15.28 -13.21 -2.38
CA PHE A 37 15.65 -12.72 -3.71
C PHE A 37 14.42 -12.57 -4.62
N PHE A 38 13.67 -13.65 -4.85
CA PHE A 38 12.49 -13.61 -5.72
C PHE A 38 11.39 -12.74 -5.13
N GLY A 39 11.18 -12.81 -3.81
CA GLY A 39 10.22 -11.94 -3.12
C GLY A 39 10.55 -10.47 -3.34
N THR A 40 11.81 -10.06 -3.11
CA THR A 40 12.25 -8.67 -3.31
C THR A 40 12.12 -8.24 -4.77
N MET A 41 12.52 -9.07 -5.73
CA MET A 41 12.41 -8.74 -7.17
C MET A 41 10.96 -8.51 -7.60
N ILE A 42 10.05 -9.42 -7.24
CA ILE A 42 8.63 -9.28 -7.60
C ILE A 42 8.01 -8.10 -6.83
N TYR A 43 8.43 -7.85 -5.59
CA TYR A 43 7.94 -6.72 -4.79
C TYR A 43 8.36 -5.38 -5.41
N CYS A 44 9.60 -5.25 -5.86
CA CYS A 44 10.08 -4.10 -6.62
C CYS A 44 9.29 -3.89 -7.92
N PHE A 45 8.95 -4.96 -8.63
CA PHE A 45 8.11 -4.86 -9.83
C PHE A 45 6.70 -4.36 -9.50
N ALA A 46 6.09 -4.85 -8.42
CA ALA A 46 4.79 -4.40 -7.96
C ALA A 46 4.80 -2.92 -7.54
N LEU A 47 5.86 -2.48 -6.84
CA LEU A 47 6.11 -1.09 -6.50
C LEU A 47 6.26 -0.21 -7.74
N GLY A 48 6.99 -0.68 -8.76
CA GLY A 48 7.24 0.06 -10.00
C GLY A 48 5.97 0.28 -10.84
N LYS A 49 4.98 -0.63 -10.78
CA LYS A 49 3.67 -0.41 -11.42
C LYS A 49 2.87 0.72 -10.78
N ASP A 50 3.11 0.98 -9.50
CA ASP A 50 2.62 2.15 -8.78
C ASP A 50 1.08 2.36 -8.77
N GLN A 51 0.31 1.26 -8.82
CA GLN A 51 -1.15 1.28 -8.77
C GLN A 51 -1.64 0.70 -7.45
N PHE A 52 -1.46 1.46 -6.36
CA PHE A 52 -1.74 0.99 -5.00
C PHE A 52 -3.22 1.14 -4.61
N GLN A 53 -3.84 2.25 -4.97
CA GLN A 53 -5.25 2.49 -4.64
C GLN A 53 -6.03 2.83 -5.90
N ASN A 54 -7.20 2.22 -6.04
CA ASN A 54 -8.18 2.56 -7.07
C ASN A 54 -9.43 3.06 -6.39
N VAL A 55 -9.72 4.35 -6.52
CA VAL A 55 -10.86 4.97 -5.86
C VAL A 55 -11.94 5.20 -6.89
N ARG A 56 -13.16 4.86 -6.50
CA ARG A 56 -14.35 5.03 -7.32
C ARG A 56 -15.40 5.82 -6.57
N LEU A 57 -15.61 7.07 -6.96
CA LEU A 57 -16.67 7.93 -6.42
C LEU A 57 -17.84 7.95 -7.38
N LYS A 58 -18.97 7.37 -6.97
CA LYS A 58 -20.19 7.31 -7.77
C LYS A 58 -21.17 8.39 -7.32
N LEU A 59 -21.63 9.25 -8.24
CA LEU A 59 -22.69 10.21 -7.95
C LEU A 59 -24.00 9.49 -7.66
N ARG A 60 -24.69 9.89 -6.59
CA ARG A 60 -25.95 9.27 -6.13
C ARG A 60 -27.10 10.27 -6.01
N GLY A 61 -26.80 11.54 -5.81
CA GLY A 61 -27.83 12.57 -5.72
C GLY A 61 -27.28 13.96 -6.02
N VAL A 62 -28.19 14.86 -6.42
CA VAL A 62 -27.92 16.29 -6.64
C VAL A 62 -29.00 17.10 -5.92
N GLN A 63 -28.61 18.22 -5.34
CA GLN A 63 -29.53 19.24 -4.84
C GLN A 63 -29.64 20.37 -5.85
N ASN A 64 -30.87 20.75 -6.17
CA ASN A 64 -31.15 21.86 -7.06
C ASN A 64 -32.01 22.90 -6.33
N ASN A 65 -31.58 24.16 -6.36
CA ASN A 65 -32.34 25.26 -5.78
C ASN A 65 -33.12 25.95 -6.90
N GLN A 66 -34.44 25.77 -6.91
CA GLN A 66 -35.34 26.46 -7.83
C GLN A 66 -36.36 27.24 -7.00
N TYR A 67 -36.50 28.53 -7.31
CA TYR A 67 -37.47 29.42 -6.65
C TYR A 67 -37.37 29.45 -5.10
N GLY A 68 -36.15 29.33 -4.56
CA GLY A 68 -35.91 29.32 -3.11
C GLY A 68 -36.22 27.97 -2.41
N ILE A 69 -36.63 26.95 -3.16
CA ILE A 69 -36.88 25.59 -2.65
C ILE A 69 -35.73 24.67 -3.07
N THR A 70 -35.20 23.91 -2.10
CA THR A 70 -34.14 22.91 -2.32
C THR A 70 -34.75 21.56 -2.66
N TYR A 71 -34.62 21.13 -3.92
CA TYR A 71 -35.04 19.82 -4.39
C TYR A 71 -33.88 18.83 -4.30
N THR A 72 -34.07 17.72 -3.61
CA THR A 72 -33.11 16.61 -3.63
C THR A 72 -33.52 15.61 -4.69
N GLN A 73 -32.68 15.47 -5.71
CA GLN A 73 -32.92 14.57 -6.84
C GLN A 73 -31.96 13.38 -6.76
N LYS A 74 -32.52 12.18 -6.84
CA LYS A 74 -31.72 10.96 -7.01
C LYS A 74 -31.19 10.91 -8.43
N VAL A 75 -29.89 10.66 -8.57
CA VAL A 75 -29.25 10.55 -9.88
C VAL A 75 -29.33 9.11 -10.37
N ASN A 76 -29.85 8.94 -11.59
CA ASN A 76 -29.96 7.64 -12.26
C ASN A 76 -28.88 7.41 -13.34
N TYR A 77 -28.05 8.42 -13.65
CA TYR A 77 -26.96 8.30 -14.62
C TYR A 77 -25.62 8.00 -13.92
N ASN A 78 -24.72 7.30 -14.60
CA ASN A 78 -23.45 6.84 -14.03
C ASN A 78 -22.33 7.90 -14.19
N VAL A 79 -22.28 8.89 -13.31
CA VAL A 79 -21.04 9.70 -13.12
C VAL A 79 -20.17 8.99 -12.10
N VAL A 80 -18.98 8.58 -12.55
CA VAL A 80 -17.99 7.94 -11.72
C VAL A 80 -16.65 8.65 -11.87
N VAL A 81 -16.06 9.03 -10.75
CA VAL A 81 -14.68 9.54 -10.74
C VAL A 81 -13.78 8.39 -10.34
N TYR A 82 -12.85 8.04 -11.24
CA TYR A 82 -11.77 7.10 -10.94
C TYR A 82 -10.51 7.89 -10.61
N ALA A 83 -9.90 7.54 -9.48
CA ALA A 83 -8.60 8.07 -9.11
C ALA A 83 -7.69 6.89 -8.79
N THR A 84 -6.58 6.79 -9.50
CA THR A 84 -5.52 5.85 -9.15
C THR A 84 -4.45 6.60 -8.38
N VAL A 85 -4.12 6.08 -7.19
CA VAL A 85 -3.10 6.65 -6.31
C VAL A 85 -1.93 5.66 -6.20
N GLY A 86 -0.76 6.15 -6.58
CA GLY A 86 0.52 5.46 -6.41
C GLY A 86 1.22 5.84 -5.11
N LEU A 87 2.33 5.16 -4.86
CA LEU A 87 3.32 5.49 -3.86
C LEU A 87 4.37 6.50 -4.39
N TRP A 88 4.65 6.49 -5.70
CA TRP A 88 5.66 7.36 -6.32
C TRP A 88 5.04 8.48 -7.15
N THR A 89 3.95 8.16 -7.85
CA THR A 89 3.25 9.07 -8.75
C THR A 89 2.00 9.62 -8.10
N SER A 90 1.91 10.94 -8.16
CA SER A 90 0.72 11.69 -7.78
C SER A 90 -0.30 11.60 -8.92
N LEU A 91 -1.42 10.91 -8.65
CA LEU A 91 -2.70 10.93 -9.36
C LEU A 91 -2.64 10.84 -10.90
N SER A 92 -2.90 9.66 -11.45
CA SER A 92 -3.63 9.63 -12.72
C SER A 92 -5.12 9.81 -12.40
N ASN A 93 -5.58 11.06 -12.52
CA ASN A 93 -7.01 11.37 -12.47
C ASN A 93 -7.61 10.99 -13.82
N HIS A 94 -8.10 9.75 -13.94
CA HIS A 94 -8.90 9.37 -15.10
C HIS A 94 -10.37 9.47 -14.75
N THR A 95 -11.04 10.51 -15.24
CA THR A 95 -12.51 10.57 -15.14
C THR A 95 -13.09 9.70 -16.25
N GLU A 96 -13.43 8.46 -15.93
CA GLU A 96 -14.33 7.70 -16.79
C GLU A 96 -15.76 8.16 -16.51
N PHE A 97 -16.28 8.98 -17.40
CA PHE A 97 -17.71 9.08 -17.55
C PHE A 97 -18.21 7.68 -17.86
N GLY A 98 -19.15 7.17 -17.06
CA GLY A 98 -19.86 5.97 -17.44
C GLY A 98 -20.53 6.24 -18.76
N LYS A 99 -19.88 5.87 -19.87
CA LYS A 99 -20.50 5.73 -21.18
C LYS A 99 -21.48 4.58 -21.03
N ASP A 100 -22.66 4.85 -20.48
CA ASP A 100 -23.81 4.15 -21.04
C ASP A 100 -23.78 4.51 -22.53
N ALA A 101 -23.71 3.50 -23.39
CA ALA A 101 -23.51 3.63 -24.85
C ALA A 101 -24.57 4.52 -25.53
N HIS A 102 -25.57 4.98 -24.78
CA HIS A 102 -26.69 5.82 -25.18
C HIS A 102 -26.64 7.25 -24.64
N THR A 103 -25.55 7.68 -23.99
CA THR A 103 -25.44 9.07 -23.50
C THR A 103 -25.21 10.03 -24.67
N PRO A 104 -26.12 10.97 -24.96
CA PRO A 104 -25.95 11.90 -26.07
C PRO A 104 -24.72 12.81 -25.82
N PRO A 105 -23.92 13.14 -26.85
CA PRO A 105 -22.74 14.00 -26.70
C PRO A 105 -23.02 15.36 -26.04
N GLN A 106 -24.25 15.86 -26.19
CA GLN A 106 -24.70 17.14 -25.62
C GLN A 106 -24.75 17.15 -24.09
N TRP A 107 -24.83 15.97 -23.44
CA TRP A 107 -24.86 15.85 -21.98
C TRP A 107 -23.45 15.81 -21.39
N TRP A 108 -22.40 15.75 -22.22
CA TRP A 108 -21.02 15.66 -21.76
C TRP A 108 -20.57 16.82 -20.86
N PRO A 109 -20.84 18.10 -21.20
CA PRO A 109 -20.43 19.21 -20.34
C PRO A 109 -21.08 19.14 -18.96
N PHE A 110 -22.35 18.73 -18.91
CA PHE A 110 -23.10 18.56 -17.67
C PHE A 110 -22.52 17.43 -16.80
N LEU A 111 -22.20 16.28 -17.41
CA LEU A 111 -21.57 15.16 -16.68
C LEU A 111 -20.15 15.54 -16.19
N GLN A 112 -19.41 16.32 -16.98
CA GLN A 112 -18.09 16.83 -16.64
C GLN A 112 -18.11 17.76 -15.43
N GLU A 113 -19.09 18.66 -15.33
CA GLU A 113 -19.26 19.52 -14.16
C GLU A 113 -19.44 18.68 -12.88
N HIS A 114 -20.28 17.63 -12.95
CA HIS A 114 -20.46 16.72 -11.81
C HIS A 114 -19.17 15.97 -11.46
N ALA A 115 -18.46 15.44 -12.45
CA ALA A 115 -17.20 14.73 -12.22
C ALA A 115 -16.14 15.63 -11.58
N GLU A 116 -16.09 16.91 -11.97
CA GLU A 116 -15.15 17.89 -11.44
C GLU A 116 -15.42 18.20 -9.96
N VAL A 117 -16.69 18.27 -9.54
CA VAL A 117 -17.03 18.37 -8.10
C VAL A 117 -16.56 17.13 -7.33
N GLY A 118 -16.76 15.93 -7.88
CA GLY A 118 -16.28 14.69 -7.26
C GLY A 118 -14.76 14.64 -7.15
N LYS A 119 -14.05 15.11 -8.18
CA LYS A 119 -12.58 15.25 -8.17
C LYS A 119 -12.12 16.24 -7.09
N ASN A 120 -12.81 17.37 -6.96
CA ASN A 120 -12.49 18.37 -5.93
C ASN A 120 -12.72 17.84 -4.52
N LEU A 121 -13.79 17.07 -4.29
CA LEU A 121 -14.02 16.38 -3.02
C LEU A 121 -12.88 15.41 -2.69
N TRP A 122 -12.46 14.60 -3.66
CA TRP A 122 -11.34 13.67 -3.50
C TRP A 122 -10.04 14.40 -3.16
N ASN A 123 -9.68 15.41 -3.95
CA ASN A 123 -8.47 16.21 -3.74
C ASN A 123 -8.49 16.91 -2.37
N THR A 124 -9.63 17.42 -1.95
CA THR A 124 -9.82 18.00 -0.62
C THR A 124 -9.53 16.99 0.46
N CYS A 125 -10.00 15.74 0.31
CA CYS A 125 -9.72 14.69 1.28
C CYS A 125 -8.27 14.21 1.29
N LEU A 126 -7.61 14.22 0.12
CA LEU A 126 -6.18 13.96 0.03
C LEU A 126 -5.35 15.03 0.75
N SER A 127 -5.76 16.31 0.68
CA SER A 127 -5.02 17.43 1.29
C SER A 127 -5.36 17.68 2.76
N ILE A 128 -6.63 17.55 3.15
CA ILE A 128 -7.12 17.93 4.50
C ILE A 128 -6.99 16.80 5.50
N SER A 129 -7.03 15.53 5.07
CA SER A 129 -6.90 14.44 6.04
C SER A 129 -5.49 14.49 6.65
N VAL A 130 -5.39 15.03 7.86
CA VAL A 130 -4.17 15.11 8.69
C VAL A 130 -3.48 13.73 8.75
N ASN A 131 -4.29 12.68 8.71
CA ASN A 131 -3.85 11.30 8.70
C ASN A 131 -3.39 10.80 7.33
N GLY A 132 -3.93 11.32 6.22
CA GLY A 132 -3.64 10.84 4.87
C GLY A 132 -2.17 11.06 4.49
N GLN A 133 -1.70 12.30 4.64
CA GLN A 133 -0.29 12.64 4.38
C GLN A 133 0.67 11.92 5.34
N PHE A 134 0.33 11.87 6.63
CA PHE A 134 1.15 11.15 7.62
C PHE A 134 1.27 9.66 7.29
N PHE A 135 0.15 8.98 7.02
CA PHE A 135 0.18 7.57 6.62
C PHE A 135 0.92 7.36 5.30
N TYR A 136 0.76 8.25 4.33
CA TYR A 136 1.47 8.19 3.06
C TYR A 136 3.01 8.27 3.24
N TYR A 137 3.51 9.30 3.93
CA TYR A 137 4.95 9.44 4.17
C TYR A 137 5.51 8.32 5.06
N THR A 138 4.72 7.85 6.03
CA THR A 138 5.11 6.71 6.86
C THR A 138 5.19 5.43 6.03
N ALA A 139 4.24 5.19 5.13
CA ALA A 139 4.27 4.05 4.21
C ALA A 139 5.50 4.10 3.30
N ILE A 140 5.80 5.26 2.70
CA ILE A 140 7.01 5.46 1.87
C ILE A 140 8.27 5.18 2.67
N THR A 141 8.39 5.75 3.87
CA THR A 141 9.58 5.60 4.71
C THR A 141 9.78 4.14 5.10
N LEU A 142 8.73 3.45 5.51
CA LEU A 142 8.80 2.03 5.86
C LEU A 142 9.16 1.16 4.65
N GLN A 143 8.57 1.41 3.48
CA GLN A 143 8.86 0.64 2.27
C GLN A 143 10.28 0.89 1.76
N THR A 144 10.76 2.14 1.77
CA THR A 144 12.12 2.48 1.35
C THR A 144 13.16 1.90 2.30
N CYS A 145 13.00 2.06 3.61
CA CYS A 145 13.86 1.43 4.60
C CYS A 145 13.83 -0.11 4.49
N GLY A 146 12.65 -0.68 4.30
CA GLY A 146 12.47 -2.13 4.14
C GLY A 146 13.20 -2.68 2.91
N LEU A 147 13.03 -2.02 1.76
CA LEU A 147 13.74 -2.36 0.53
C LEU A 147 15.26 -2.21 0.67
N MET A 148 15.73 -1.12 1.29
CA MET A 148 17.16 -0.94 1.52
C MET A 148 17.75 -2.10 2.32
N LEU A 149 17.11 -2.50 3.42
CA LEU A 149 17.59 -3.63 4.22
C LEU A 149 17.57 -4.95 3.43
N LEU A 150 16.54 -5.19 2.62
CA LEU A 150 16.48 -6.37 1.74
C LEU A 150 17.63 -6.35 0.72
N PHE A 151 17.89 -5.23 0.05
CA PHE A 151 18.99 -5.11 -0.92
C PHE A 151 20.37 -5.21 -0.26
N TYR A 152 20.59 -4.58 0.89
CA TYR A 152 21.85 -4.63 1.61
C TYR A 152 22.11 -5.99 2.28
N SER A 153 21.08 -6.81 2.50
CA SER A 153 21.26 -8.17 3.01
C SER A 153 22.11 -9.02 2.07
N PHE A 154 22.01 -8.84 0.74
CA PHE A 154 22.75 -9.62 -0.24
C PHE A 154 24.27 -9.44 -0.18
N PRO A 155 24.84 -8.22 -0.26
CA PRO A 155 26.29 -8.04 -0.15
C PRO A 155 26.80 -8.37 1.26
N VAL A 156 25.98 -8.20 2.31
CA VAL A 156 26.39 -8.51 3.69
C VAL A 156 26.52 -10.01 3.95
N VAL A 157 25.97 -10.87 3.07
CA VAL A 157 26.21 -12.32 3.10
C VAL A 157 27.71 -12.65 3.06
N ILE A 158 28.54 -11.77 2.45
CA ILE A 158 29.99 -11.90 2.32
C ILE A 158 30.74 -11.51 3.61
N ALA A 159 30.09 -10.80 4.53
CA ALA A 159 30.75 -10.30 5.75
C ALA A 159 30.22 -10.95 7.04
N HIS A 160 28.90 -11.13 7.17
CA HIS A 160 28.31 -11.59 8.43
C HIS A 160 26.92 -12.23 8.22
N ARG A 161 26.77 -13.51 8.59
CA ARG A 161 25.55 -14.30 8.31
C ARG A 161 24.36 -13.83 9.14
N GLU A 162 24.55 -13.68 10.45
CA GLU A 162 23.48 -13.21 11.34
C GLU A 162 22.99 -11.82 10.92
N ALA A 163 23.89 -10.92 10.55
CA ALA A 163 23.52 -9.59 10.07
C ALA A 163 22.71 -9.66 8.77
N MET A 164 23.08 -10.52 7.82
CA MET A 164 22.32 -10.75 6.58
C MET A 164 20.89 -11.23 6.88
N ILE A 165 20.73 -12.23 7.75
CA ILE A 165 19.41 -12.76 8.12
C ILE A 165 18.58 -11.70 8.86
N LEU A 166 19.17 -11.00 9.83
CA LEU A 166 18.49 -9.93 10.59
C LEU A 166 18.05 -8.79 9.67
N MET A 167 18.90 -8.35 8.74
CA MET A 167 18.54 -7.31 7.78
C MET A 167 17.41 -7.76 6.86
N ALA A 168 17.46 -8.98 6.34
CA ALA A 168 16.38 -9.51 5.51
C ALA A 168 15.05 -9.64 6.27
N ILE A 169 15.07 -10.13 7.52
CA ILE A 169 13.88 -10.18 8.40
C ILE A 169 13.32 -8.77 8.62
N CYS A 170 14.14 -7.85 9.11
CA CYS A 170 13.72 -6.48 9.39
C CYS A 170 13.21 -5.80 8.13
N GLY A 171 13.87 -6.02 6.98
CA GLY A 171 13.46 -5.50 5.69
C GLY A 171 12.09 -6.01 5.23
N GLY A 172 11.83 -7.30 5.38
CA GLY A 172 10.54 -7.93 5.09
C GLY A 172 9.42 -7.41 6.01
N ILE A 173 9.70 -7.27 7.31
CA ILE A 173 8.75 -6.72 8.29
C ILE A 173 8.42 -5.26 7.96
N LEU A 174 9.43 -4.41 7.77
CA LEU A 174 9.22 -2.99 7.44
C LEU A 174 8.44 -2.81 6.14
N SER A 175 8.75 -3.59 5.10
CA SER A 175 8.01 -3.57 3.82
C SER A 175 6.54 -3.97 4.00
N THR A 176 6.28 -4.98 4.84
CA THR A 176 4.91 -5.43 5.16
C THR A 176 4.16 -4.39 5.99
N CYS A 177 4.81 -3.78 6.99
CA CYS A 177 4.24 -2.69 7.76
C CYS A 177 3.92 -1.47 6.88
N GLY A 178 4.82 -1.10 5.95
CA GLY A 178 4.58 -0.03 4.99
C GLY A 178 3.37 -0.30 4.09
N LEU A 179 3.15 -1.56 3.68
CA LEU A 179 1.95 -1.97 2.96
C LEU A 179 0.68 -1.83 3.81
N LEU A 180 0.72 -2.23 5.08
CA LEU A 180 -0.43 -2.10 5.99
C LEU A 180 -0.79 -0.63 6.22
N VAL A 181 0.20 0.23 6.40
CA VAL A 181 -0.01 1.68 6.53
C VAL A 181 -0.63 2.26 5.25
N GLN A 182 -0.21 1.79 4.08
CA GLN A 182 -0.81 2.19 2.80
C GLN A 182 -2.27 1.72 2.67
N CYS A 183 -2.63 0.57 3.21
CA CYS A 183 -4.03 0.14 3.28
C CYS A 183 -4.84 1.01 4.26
N CYS A 184 -4.23 1.44 5.37
CA CYS A 184 -4.86 2.35 6.33
C CYS A 184 -5.11 3.74 5.73
N SER A 185 -4.21 4.25 4.88
CA SER A 185 -4.41 5.55 4.20
C SER A 185 -5.65 5.51 3.28
N ALA A 186 -5.87 4.42 2.54
CA ALA A 186 -7.07 4.22 1.73
C ALA A 186 -8.36 4.34 2.56
N LYS A 187 -8.38 3.69 3.73
CA LYS A 187 -9.51 3.75 4.66
C LYS A 187 -9.69 5.16 5.22
N ALA A 188 -8.61 5.87 5.54
CA ALA A 188 -8.65 7.24 6.02
C ALA A 188 -9.26 8.19 4.98
N TYR A 189 -8.87 8.07 3.71
CA TYR A 189 -9.47 8.85 2.62
C TYR A 189 -10.96 8.54 2.45
N SER A 190 -11.34 7.26 2.54
CA SER A 190 -12.76 6.87 2.48
C SER A 190 -13.60 7.44 3.61
N LEU A 191 -13.05 7.46 4.82
CA LEU A 191 -13.70 8.07 5.98
C LEU A 191 -13.81 9.57 5.82
N CYS A 192 -12.78 10.24 5.28
CA CYS A 192 -12.83 11.66 4.99
C CYS A 192 -13.98 12.01 4.04
N VAL A 193 -14.08 11.32 2.91
CA VAL A 193 -15.16 11.54 1.92
C VAL A 193 -16.53 11.39 2.58
N THR A 194 -16.70 10.33 3.38
CA THR A 194 -17.94 10.09 4.12
C THR A 194 -18.22 11.19 5.15
N SER A 195 -17.20 11.66 5.87
CA SER A 195 -17.35 12.69 6.91
C SER A 195 -17.68 14.07 6.35
N LEU A 196 -17.13 14.45 5.19
CA LEU A 196 -17.47 15.71 4.52
C LEU A 196 -18.90 15.70 3.97
N GLN A 197 -19.48 14.51 3.82
CA GLN A 197 -20.83 14.27 3.33
C GLN A 197 -21.75 13.68 4.42
N ALA A 198 -21.40 13.89 5.70
CA ALA A 198 -22.20 13.49 6.84
C ALA A 198 -22.26 14.61 7.89
N THR A 199 -23.46 14.85 8.43
CA THR A 199 -23.68 15.71 9.60
C THR A 199 -24.46 14.96 10.66
N ARG A 200 -24.50 15.49 11.88
CA ARG A 200 -25.39 14.99 12.93
C ARG A 200 -26.62 15.88 13.03
N TYR A 201 -27.79 15.28 12.93
CA TYR A 201 -29.05 15.94 13.24
C TYR A 201 -29.81 15.09 14.25
N ARG A 202 -30.03 15.64 15.47
CA ARG A 202 -30.67 14.94 16.59
C ARG A 202 -30.06 13.56 16.87
N ASP A 203 -28.73 13.53 17.02
CA ASP A 203 -27.92 12.31 17.25
C ASP A 203 -27.97 11.23 16.15
N GLN A 204 -28.67 11.49 15.04
CA GLN A 204 -28.66 10.64 13.86
C GLN A 204 -27.68 11.17 12.82
N LEU A 205 -26.92 10.27 12.20
CA LEU A 205 -26.02 10.61 11.12
C LEU A 205 -26.82 10.81 9.83
N VAL A 206 -26.89 12.05 9.36
CA VAL A 206 -27.62 12.44 8.15
C VAL A 206 -26.62 12.76 7.05
N ARG A 207 -26.90 12.28 5.83
CA ARG A 207 -26.07 12.54 4.67
C ARG A 207 -26.22 14.00 4.21
N THR A 208 -25.11 14.67 3.99
CA THR A 208 -25.04 16.03 3.45
C THR A 208 -24.46 16.01 2.04
N PHE A 209 -24.78 17.06 1.28
CA PHE A 209 -24.30 17.23 -0.08
C PHE A 209 -23.04 18.10 -0.06
N TRP A 210 -22.00 17.66 -0.78
CA TRP A 210 -20.80 18.44 -1.02
C TRP A 210 -20.99 19.24 -2.31
N ASN A 211 -20.99 20.57 -2.22
CA ASN A 211 -21.29 21.46 -3.35
C ASN A 211 -22.57 21.04 -4.10
N ASN A 212 -23.65 20.74 -3.37
CA ASN A 212 -24.93 20.25 -3.90
C ASN A 212 -24.89 18.87 -4.56
N ARG A 213 -23.81 18.08 -4.40
CA ARG A 213 -23.67 16.71 -4.95
C ARG A 213 -23.38 15.71 -3.83
N TYR A 214 -24.01 14.54 -3.89
CA TYR A 214 -23.71 13.43 -2.98
C TYR A 214 -23.04 12.29 -3.74
N PHE A 215 -21.83 11.92 -3.30
CA PHE A 215 -21.00 10.87 -3.88
C PHE A 215 -20.92 9.71 -2.90
N SER A 216 -21.22 8.50 -3.37
CA SER A 216 -20.91 7.28 -2.63
C SER A 216 -19.56 6.75 -3.04
N ILE A 217 -18.74 6.39 -2.07
CA ILE A 217 -17.46 5.74 -2.31
C ILE A 217 -17.64 4.21 -2.38
N GLU A 218 -17.11 3.58 -3.42
CA GLU A 218 -17.08 2.12 -3.52
C GLU A 218 -15.78 1.60 -2.90
N THR A 219 -15.88 0.75 -1.87
CA THR A 219 -14.81 0.41 -0.93
C THR A 219 -13.81 -0.64 -1.43
N HIS A 220 -13.93 -1.10 -2.67
CA HIS A 220 -12.97 -2.04 -3.29
C HIS A 220 -11.77 -1.27 -3.84
N MET A 221 -10.94 -0.75 -2.93
CA MET A 221 -9.89 0.22 -3.27
C MET A 221 -8.51 -0.35 -3.54
N LEU A 222 -8.32 -1.68 -3.47
CA LEU A 222 -6.99 -2.24 -3.67
C LEU A 222 -6.66 -2.29 -5.16
N GLY A 223 -5.66 -1.51 -5.55
CA GLY A 223 -5.10 -1.59 -6.89
C GLY A 223 -4.28 -2.88 -7.06
N PRO A 224 -3.94 -3.24 -8.32
CA PRO A 224 -3.21 -4.47 -8.63
C PRO A 224 -1.84 -4.53 -7.94
N SER A 225 -1.15 -3.41 -7.75
CA SER A 225 0.14 -3.38 -7.02
C SER A 225 -0.03 -3.78 -5.56
N THR A 226 -1.09 -3.29 -4.89
CA THR A 226 -1.35 -3.64 -3.49
C THR A 226 -1.65 -5.13 -3.33
N TRP A 227 -2.44 -5.70 -4.24
CA TRP A 227 -2.71 -7.13 -4.23
C TRP A 227 -1.44 -7.96 -4.42
N SER A 228 -0.61 -7.61 -5.41
CA SER A 228 0.68 -8.28 -5.63
C SER A 228 1.59 -8.18 -4.40
N CYS A 229 1.71 -6.99 -3.80
CA CYS A 229 2.50 -6.79 -2.58
C CYS A 229 1.95 -7.61 -1.40
N MET A 230 0.63 -7.75 -1.25
CA MET A 230 0.03 -8.60 -0.21
C MET A 230 0.36 -10.08 -0.40
N VAL A 231 0.23 -10.57 -1.63
CA VAL A 231 0.58 -11.96 -1.96
C VAL A 231 2.04 -12.22 -1.62
N ILE A 232 2.96 -11.34 -2.02
CA ILE A 232 4.40 -11.48 -1.75
C ILE A 232 4.72 -11.41 -0.25
N ALA A 233 4.05 -10.52 0.49
CA ALA A 233 4.22 -10.43 1.93
C ALA A 233 3.85 -11.77 2.61
N LEU A 234 2.75 -12.41 2.17
CA LEU A 234 2.27 -13.68 2.73
C LEU A 234 3.06 -14.89 2.23
N SER A 235 3.44 -14.94 0.95
CA SER A 235 4.06 -16.11 0.31
C SER A 235 5.59 -16.11 0.38
N CYS A 236 6.22 -14.95 0.56
CA CYS A 236 7.68 -14.81 0.56
C CYS A 236 8.18 -14.22 1.88
N PHE A 237 7.77 -13.01 2.25
CA PHE A 237 8.37 -12.31 3.41
C PHE A 237 8.01 -12.96 4.73
N LEU A 238 6.78 -13.44 4.91
CA LEU A 238 6.36 -14.13 6.13
C LEU A 238 7.11 -15.47 6.32
N PRO A 239 7.12 -16.41 5.35
CA PRO A 239 7.93 -17.61 5.43
C PRO A 239 9.43 -17.34 5.62
N MET A 240 9.98 -16.36 4.88
CA MET A 240 11.38 -15.93 5.04
C MET A 240 11.64 -15.48 6.48
N THR A 241 10.75 -14.69 7.07
CA THR A 241 10.87 -14.22 8.44
C THR A 241 10.85 -15.38 9.45
N ILE A 242 9.92 -16.31 9.29
CA ILE A 242 9.81 -17.50 10.15
C ILE A 242 11.08 -18.36 10.06
N ILE A 243 11.55 -18.63 8.84
CA ILE A 243 12.77 -19.42 8.61
C ILE A 243 13.99 -18.70 9.17
N GLY A 244 14.11 -17.39 8.98
CA GLY A 244 15.21 -16.59 9.52
C GLY A 244 15.24 -16.59 11.04
N ILE A 245 14.09 -16.41 11.70
CA ILE A 245 13.98 -16.50 13.17
C ILE A 245 14.35 -17.90 13.64
N TYR A 246 13.86 -18.95 12.96
CA TYR A 246 14.20 -20.34 13.28
C TYR A 246 15.70 -20.60 13.19
N LEU A 247 16.35 -20.11 12.13
CA LEU A 247 17.80 -20.21 11.94
C LEU A 247 18.55 -19.54 13.10
N ILE A 248 18.18 -18.30 13.47
CA ILE A 248 18.86 -17.54 14.52
C ILE A 248 18.63 -18.14 15.92
N LEU A 249 17.40 -18.51 16.27
CA LEU A 249 17.06 -18.88 17.65
C LEU A 249 17.25 -20.37 17.96
N LEU A 250 16.96 -21.25 17.00
CA LEU A 250 16.88 -22.70 17.25
C LEU A 250 18.06 -23.46 16.64
N LYS A 251 18.82 -22.85 15.74
CA LYS A 251 20.04 -23.43 15.16
C LYS A 251 21.19 -22.42 15.05
N PRO A 252 21.57 -21.73 16.15
CA PRO A 252 22.67 -20.75 16.14
C PRO A 252 24.04 -21.40 15.91
N GLU A 253 24.15 -22.70 16.20
CA GLU A 253 25.37 -23.46 15.99
C GLU A 253 25.72 -23.42 14.49
N ASN A 254 26.79 -22.68 14.17
CA ASN A 254 27.33 -22.47 12.83
C ASN A 254 26.70 -21.35 11.99
N LEU A 255 25.97 -20.40 12.60
CA LEU A 255 25.67 -19.09 11.98
C LEU A 255 26.77 -18.06 12.22
#